data_AF-A0A1V5K246-F1
#
_entry.id   AF-A0A1V5K246-F1
#
_cell.length_a   1.000
_cell.length_b   1.000
_cell.length_c   1.000
_cell.angle_alpha   90.00
_cell.angle_beta   90.00
_cell.angle_gamma   90.00
#
_symmetry.space_group_name_H-M   'P 1'
#
loop_
_entity.id
_entity.type
_entity.pdbx_description
1 polymer ?
#
loop_
_entity_poly.entity_id
_entity_poly.type
_entity_poly.pdbx_seq_one_letter_code
_entity_poly.pdbx_strand_id
1 'polypeptide(L)'
;MSAPLPWTEDELRRRAMVEAGGTVVVNLHKGTDEALKKWSRGAGLLVKIERYSRSPFRNPFVLGKDGDRDAVCDLFAVHLRRTPELLEALPSLRGKVLGCWCYPERCHGLEREAR
;
A
#
# COMPACT_ATOMS: atom_id res chain seq x y z
N MET A 1 -7.29 -16.18 -24.80
CA MET A 1 -6.38 -15.58 -23.80
C MET A 1 -6.46 -14.06 -23.96
N SER A 2 -6.88 -13.32 -22.93
CA SER A 2 -6.97 -11.85 -23.02
C SER A 2 -5.56 -11.25 -23.11
N ALA A 3 -5.34 -10.29 -24.01
CA ALA A 3 -4.05 -9.60 -24.15
C ALA A 3 -3.59 -9.02 -22.80
N PRO A 4 -2.27 -9.01 -22.51
CA PRO A 4 -1.77 -8.34 -21.32
C PRO A 4 -2.14 -6.86 -21.37
N LEU A 5 -2.53 -6.31 -20.22
CA LEU A 5 -2.82 -4.88 -20.09
C LEU A 5 -1.54 -4.09 -20.44
N PRO A 6 -1.63 -2.98 -21.18
CA PRO A 6 -0.48 -2.14 -21.42
C PRO A 6 0.02 -1.59 -20.09
N TRP A 7 1.33 -1.72 -19.83
CA TRP A 7 1.96 -1.16 -18.66
C TRP A 7 2.26 0.33 -18.89
N THR A 8 2.04 1.14 -17.86
CA THR A 8 2.59 2.51 -17.81
C THR A 8 4.03 2.52 -17.32
N GLU A 9 4.78 3.59 -17.61
CA GLU A 9 6.17 3.76 -17.13
C GLU A 9 6.25 3.75 -15.59
N ASP A 10 5.30 4.39 -14.92
CA ASP A 10 5.26 4.44 -13.46
C ASP A 10 4.94 3.07 -12.84
N GLU A 11 4.07 2.26 -13.45
CA GLU A 11 3.84 0.87 -13.02
C GLU A 11 5.07 -0.01 -13.24
N LEU A 12 5.80 0.16 -14.34
CA LEU A 12 7.06 -0.55 -14.60
C LEU A 12 8.11 -0.19 -13.56
N ARG A 13 8.25 1.11 -13.24
CA ARG A 13 9.16 1.59 -12.19
C ARG A 13 8.81 0.98 -10.83
N ARG A 14 7.54 1.04 -10.42
CA ARG A 14 7.09 0.48 -9.14
C ARG A 14 7.22 -1.05 -9.10
N ARG A 15 7.01 -1.74 -10.21
CA ARG A 15 7.31 -3.17 -10.32
C ARG A 15 8.80 -3.45 -10.09
N ALA A 16 9.69 -2.72 -10.75
CA ALA A 16 11.14 -2.89 -10.58
C ALA A 16 11.57 -2.64 -9.12
N MET A 17 10.97 -1.65 -8.45
CA MET A 17 11.20 -1.42 -7.01
C MET A 17 10.82 -2.63 -6.16
N VAL A 18 9.69 -3.28 -6.46
CA VAL A 18 9.24 -4.49 -5.75
C VAL A 18 10.16 -5.68 -6.02
N GLU A 19 10.57 -5.87 -7.27
CA GLU A 19 11.52 -6.94 -7.66
C GLU A 19 12.90 -6.74 -7.00
N ALA A 20 13.32 -5.50 -6.74
CA ALA A 20 14.51 -5.17 -5.94
C ALA A 20 14.32 -5.36 -4.42
N GLY A 21 13.16 -5.86 -3.98
CA GLY A 21 12.81 -6.07 -2.58
C GLY A 21 12.22 -4.84 -1.88
N GLY A 22 11.95 -3.76 -2.62
CA GLY A 22 11.22 -2.61 -2.12
C GLY A 22 9.72 -2.89 -1.97
N THR A 23 9.01 -1.90 -1.43
CA THR A 23 7.58 -2.00 -1.17
C THR A 23 6.90 -0.76 -1.73
N VAL A 24 5.82 -0.95 -2.49
CA VAL A 24 5.11 0.14 -3.17
C VAL A 24 3.63 0.14 -2.83
N VAL A 25 2.95 1.26 -3.07
CA VAL A 25 1.50 1.37 -2.95
C VAL A 25 0.87 1.40 -4.34
N VAL A 26 -0.27 0.72 -4.47
CA VAL A 26 -1.14 0.82 -5.64
C VAL A 26 -2.48 1.42 -5.27
N ASN A 27 -3.02 2.22 -6.18
CA ASN A 27 -4.38 2.70 -6.12
C ASN A 27 -5.34 1.57 -6.53
N LEU A 28 -6.31 1.27 -5.67
CA LEU A 28 -7.31 0.24 -5.92
C LEU A 28 -8.45 0.69 -6.85
N HIS A 29 -8.62 1.98 -7.10
CA HIS A 29 -9.63 2.53 -8.01
C HIS A 29 -9.54 1.91 -9.41
N LYS A 30 -10.70 1.67 -10.03
CA LYS A 30 -10.78 1.14 -11.39
C LYS A 30 -10.13 2.12 -12.37
N GLY A 31 -9.32 1.59 -13.29
CA GLY A 31 -8.60 2.38 -14.28
C GLY A 31 -7.25 2.94 -13.81
N THR A 32 -6.84 2.64 -12.57
CA THR A 32 -5.53 3.02 -12.03
C THR A 32 -4.71 1.77 -11.74
N ASP A 33 -3.41 1.79 -12.01
CA ASP A 33 -2.47 0.70 -11.69
C ASP A 33 -2.94 -0.70 -12.15
N GLU A 34 -3.70 -0.81 -13.23
CA GLU A 34 -4.36 -2.07 -13.61
C GLU A 34 -3.35 -3.18 -13.95
N ALA A 35 -2.25 -2.85 -14.62
CA ALA A 35 -1.22 -3.82 -14.96
C ALA A 35 -0.46 -4.26 -13.69
N LEU A 36 -0.10 -3.32 -12.82
CA LEU A 36 0.59 -3.59 -11.56
C LEU A 36 -0.28 -4.37 -10.57
N LYS A 37 -1.59 -4.05 -10.49
CA LYS A 37 -2.58 -4.81 -9.71
C LYS A 37 -2.74 -6.23 -10.24
N LYS A 38 -2.83 -6.42 -11.57
CA LYS A 38 -2.97 -7.75 -12.18
C LYS A 38 -1.75 -8.62 -11.91
N TRP A 39 -0.55 -8.07 -12.13
CA TRP A 39 0.71 -8.75 -11.88
C TRP A 39 0.88 -9.12 -10.40
N SER A 40 0.72 -8.16 -9.49
CA SER A 40 0.92 -8.40 -8.05
C SER A 40 -0.08 -9.41 -7.48
N ARG A 41 -1.31 -9.47 -7.99
CA ARG A 41 -2.26 -10.54 -7.65
C ARG A 41 -1.80 -11.90 -8.16
N GLY A 42 -1.40 -11.99 -9.43
CA GLY A 42 -0.91 -13.23 -10.03
C GLY A 42 0.35 -13.77 -9.34
N ALA A 43 1.21 -12.88 -8.85
CA ALA A 43 2.43 -13.22 -8.11
C ALA A 43 2.21 -13.42 -6.60
N GLY A 44 0.99 -13.26 -6.06
CA GLY A 44 0.74 -13.36 -4.62
C GLY A 44 1.41 -12.27 -3.76
N LEU A 45 1.72 -11.11 -4.37
CA LEU A 45 2.42 -9.98 -3.73
C LEU A 45 1.47 -8.88 -3.23
N LEU A 46 0.21 -8.85 -3.71
CA LEU A 46 -0.75 -7.83 -3.32
C LEU A 46 -1.27 -8.04 -1.89
N VAL A 47 -0.99 -7.10 -1.00
CA VAL A 47 -1.56 -7.03 0.35
C VAL A 47 -2.45 -5.80 0.45
N LYS A 48 -3.75 -5.98 0.67
CA LYS A 48 -4.66 -4.85 0.90
C LYS A 48 -4.47 -4.30 2.30
N ILE A 49 -4.26 -2.99 2.40
CA ILE A 49 -4.14 -2.23 3.66
C ILE A 49 -5.22 -1.16 3.76
N GLU A 50 -6.14 -1.11 2.80
CA GLU A 50 -7.31 -0.26 2.88
C GLU A 50 -8.16 -0.58 4.12
N ARG A 51 -8.98 0.38 4.53
CA ARG A 51 -9.69 0.35 5.83
C ARG A 51 -10.48 -0.93 6.08
N TYR A 52 -11.18 -1.43 5.07
CA TYR A 52 -12.07 -2.60 5.18
C TYR A 52 -11.35 -3.93 4.98
N SER A 53 -10.03 -3.89 4.79
CA SER A 53 -9.22 -5.10 4.70
C SER A 53 -9.10 -5.78 6.06
N ARG A 54 -8.83 -7.08 6.06
CA ARG A 54 -8.48 -7.85 7.27
C ARG A 54 -7.02 -7.70 7.66
N SER A 55 -6.27 -6.80 7.01
CA SER A 55 -4.86 -6.59 7.30
C SER A 55 -4.68 -5.93 8.67
N PRO A 56 -3.65 -6.32 9.43
CA PRO A 56 -3.27 -5.59 10.64
C PRO A 56 -2.74 -4.19 10.31
N PHE A 57 -2.25 -3.96 9.08
CA PHE A 57 -1.73 -2.67 8.61
C PHE A 57 -2.80 -1.71 8.09
N ARG A 58 -4.09 -1.97 8.35
CA ARG A 58 -5.16 -1.02 8.03
C ARG A 58 -5.05 0.21 8.94
N ASN A 59 -5.37 1.39 8.43
CA ASN A 59 -5.46 2.58 9.27
C ASN A 59 -6.71 2.53 10.17
N PRO A 60 -6.59 2.54 11.52
CA PRO A 60 -7.74 2.57 12.42
C PRO A 60 -8.42 3.95 12.47
N PHE A 61 -7.74 5.01 12.03
CA PHE A 61 -8.24 6.38 12.02
C PHE A 61 -9.03 6.69 10.75
N VAL A 62 -10.08 7.49 10.93
CA VAL A 62 -11.10 7.75 9.94
C VAL A 62 -11.02 9.16 9.38
N LEU A 63 -10.66 9.28 8.09
CA LEU A 63 -10.71 10.55 7.37
C LEU A 63 -12.06 11.26 7.56
N GLY A 64 -12.02 12.53 7.93
CA GLY A 64 -13.19 13.38 8.22
C GLY A 64 -13.75 13.23 9.64
N LYS A 65 -13.50 12.12 10.33
CA LYS A 65 -13.93 11.90 11.73
C LYS A 65 -12.79 12.16 12.72
N ASP A 66 -11.63 11.58 12.46
CA ASP A 66 -10.44 11.66 13.31
C ASP A 66 -9.42 12.69 12.81
N GLY A 67 -9.75 13.40 11.72
CA GLY A 67 -8.94 14.47 11.15
C GLY A 67 -8.94 14.48 9.62
N ASP A 68 -8.16 15.40 9.05
CA ASP A 68 -7.84 15.41 7.63
C ASP A 68 -6.83 14.30 7.25
N ARG A 69 -6.40 14.29 5.99
CA ARG A 69 -5.52 13.26 5.44
C ARG A 69 -4.18 13.21 6.15
N ASP A 70 -3.61 14.36 6.48
CA ASP A 70 -2.32 14.43 7.16
C ASP A 70 -2.46 13.95 8.59
N ALA A 71 -3.47 14.44 9.31
CA ALA A 71 -3.76 14.02 10.68
C ALA A 71 -3.93 12.50 10.80
N VAL A 72 -4.73 11.86 9.93
CA VAL A 72 -4.94 10.41 10.01
C VAL A 72 -3.71 9.59 9.59
N CYS A 73 -2.83 10.12 8.73
CA CYS A 73 -1.56 9.48 8.40
C CYS A 73 -0.55 9.62 9.54
N ASP A 74 -0.47 10.79 10.18
CA ASP A 74 0.38 11.04 11.35
C ASP A 74 -0.05 10.19 12.54
N LEU A 75 -1.36 10.11 12.80
CA LEU A 75 -1.93 9.23 13.82
C LEU A 75 -1.58 7.76 13.52
N PHE A 76 -1.66 7.32 12.27
CA PHE A 76 -1.24 5.96 11.90
C PHE A 76 0.25 5.72 12.11
N ALA A 77 1.11 6.67 11.75
CA ALA A 77 2.55 6.57 11.98
C ALA A 77 2.87 6.42 13.47
N VAL A 78 2.18 7.19 14.33
CA VAL A 78 2.29 7.05 15.79
C VAL A 78 1.77 5.70 16.27
N HIS A 79 0.62 5.24 15.77
CA HIS A 79 0.05 3.94 16.12
C HIS A 79 0.97 2.78 15.74
N LEU A 80 1.55 2.82 14.53
CA LEU A 80 2.53 1.86 14.06
C LEU A 80 3.72 1.76 15.02
N ARG A 81 4.34 2.90 15.37
CA ARG A 81 5.49 2.95 16.32
C ARG A 81 5.15 2.51 17.75
N ARG A 82 3.88 2.56 18.15
CA ARG A 82 3.42 2.21 19.49
C ARG A 82 2.83 0.80 19.59
N THR A 83 2.80 0.04 18.50
CA THR A 83 2.23 -1.30 18.45
C THR A 83 3.33 -2.30 18.10
N PRO A 84 3.97 -2.93 19.11
CA PRO A 84 5.09 -3.85 18.91
C PRO A 84 4.80 -4.94 17.88
N GLU A 85 3.58 -5.49 17.88
CA GLU A 85 3.17 -6.56 16.99
C GLU A 85 3.14 -6.11 15.52
N LEU A 86 2.81 -4.83 15.26
CA LEU A 86 2.88 -4.27 13.91
C LEU A 86 4.32 -4.03 13.47
N LEU A 87 5.19 -3.56 14.38
CA LEU A 87 6.62 -3.37 14.10
C LEU A 87 7.30 -4.71 13.76
N GLU A 88 7.03 -5.75 14.55
CA GLU A 88 7.52 -7.11 14.29
C GLU A 88 7.01 -7.67 12.96
N ALA A 89 5.79 -7.30 12.56
CA ALA A 89 5.21 -7.71 11.28
C ALA A 89 5.70 -6.87 10.09
N LEU A 90 6.30 -5.69 10.26
CA LEU A 90 6.72 -4.80 9.16
C LEU A 90 7.61 -5.50 8.11
N PRO A 91 8.62 -6.32 8.48
CA PRO A 91 9.44 -7.03 7.52
C PRO A 91 8.65 -7.91 6.53
N SER A 92 7.45 -8.39 6.91
CA SER A 92 6.57 -9.17 6.02
C SER A 92 6.05 -8.38 4.81
N LEU A 93 6.13 -7.05 4.86
CA LEU A 93 5.73 -6.16 3.78
C LEU A 93 6.83 -5.92 2.74
N ARG A 94 8.07 -6.37 3.00
CA ARG A 94 9.18 -6.26 2.04
C ARG A 94 8.86 -7.02 0.75
N GLY A 95 9.10 -6.40 -0.40
CA GLY A 95 8.77 -7.01 -1.70
C GLY A 95 7.27 -7.15 -1.96
N LYS A 96 6.41 -6.43 -1.22
CA LYS A 96 4.95 -6.45 -1.40
C LYS A 96 4.42 -5.22 -2.13
N VAL A 97 3.26 -5.40 -2.75
CA VAL A 97 2.47 -4.33 -3.35
C VAL A 97 1.28 -4.07 -2.46
N LEU A 98 1.13 -2.83 -2.00
CA LEU A 98 0.21 -2.50 -0.92
C LEU A 98 -1.00 -1.75 -1.46
N GLY A 99 -2.17 -2.36 -1.39
CA GLY A 99 -3.39 -1.83 -1.98
C GLY A 99 -4.10 -0.85 -1.06
N CYS A 100 -4.26 0.39 -1.50
CA CYS A 100 -5.03 1.41 -0.80
C CYS A 100 -5.88 2.24 -1.79
N TRP A 101 -6.95 2.87 -1.29
CA TRP A 101 -7.76 3.82 -2.08
C TRP A 101 -7.21 5.26 -2.02
N CYS A 102 -6.28 5.56 -1.12
CA CYS A 102 -5.78 6.92 -0.91
C CYS A 102 -4.67 7.34 -1.89
N TYR A 103 -3.87 6.40 -2.39
CA TYR A 103 -2.81 6.72 -3.36
C TYR A 103 -3.45 7.26 -4.64
N PRO A 104 -2.91 8.30 -5.31
CA PRO A 104 -1.57 8.89 -5.14
C PRO A 104 -1.46 9.97 -4.06
N GLU A 105 -2.57 10.37 -3.43
CA GLU A 105 -2.48 11.28 -2.29
C GLU A 105 -1.77 10.59 -1.10
N ARG A 106 -1.34 11.39 -0.11
CA ARG A 106 -0.67 10.87 1.07
C ARG A 106 -1.44 9.69 1.66
N CYS A 107 -0.71 8.60 1.85
CA CYS A 107 -1.26 7.32 2.24
C CYS A 107 -0.49 6.80 3.46
N HIS A 108 -1.22 6.29 4.45
CA HIS A 108 -0.64 5.58 5.60
C HIS A 108 0.31 4.43 5.20
N GLY A 109 0.10 3.90 3.99
CA GLY A 109 0.98 2.93 3.37
C GLY A 109 2.37 3.45 2.96
N LEU A 110 2.68 4.72 3.16
CA LEU A 110 4.02 5.27 2.96
C LEU A 110 4.70 5.56 4.31
N GLU A 111 3.94 5.52 5.42
CA GLU A 111 4.39 5.88 6.77
C GLU A 111 5.10 4.72 7.50
N ARG A 112 5.68 3.77 6.76
CA ARG A 112 6.21 2.50 7.30
C ARG A 112 7.65 2.58 7.78
N GLU A 113 8.08 3.79 8.09
CA GLU A 113 9.47 4.20 8.36
C GLU A 113 10.36 4.17 7.12
N ALA A 114 10.66 5.38 6.62
CA ALA A 114 11.82 5.61 5.79
C ALA A 114 13.05 5.58 6.70
N ARG A 115 13.83 4.49 6.64
CA ARG A 115 15.30 4.45 6.66
C ARG A 115 15.81 3.02 6.57
#